data_AF-A0A9E7SVJ2-F1
#
_entry.id   AF-A0A9E7SVJ2-F1
#
_cell.length_a   1.000
_cell.length_b   1.000
_cell.length_c   1.000
_cell.angle_alpha   90.00
_cell.angle_beta   90.00
_cell.angle_gamma   90.00
#
_symmetry.space_group_name_H-M   'P 1'
#
loop_
_entity.id
_entity.type
_entity.pdbx_description
1 polymer ?
#
loop_
_entity_poly.entity_id
_entity_poly.type
_entity_poly.pdbx_seq_one_letter_code
_entity_poly.pdbx_strand_id
1 'polypeptide(L)'
;MNRRHFLAATGIGGTLSISPTGRLGNVPSSATFDPHPPAPTDPPTLTPGPEEPPERPAEVTAEHVSAYVSGYEHALTYNTLECRNLQEIDVASDAVLEAETNHGVYAFAVATGYSRCGAGSEPEHRDYGPPPIEWAVGEGYAVRIGDDATEHRVADRTFGADHGDGRASGFAVTNFDHLAHDVTVTMTHEGDTANEETVDLEPRSAVHVRNVSAVRGDHGISIETDEGATTAGTWTVDPNRSASGVIRVLATGEVSIERRDPYGEF
;
A
#
# COMPACT_ATOMS: atom_id res chain seq x y z
N MET A 1 -3.47 -42.69 0.54
CA MET A 1 -2.62 -42.91 1.74
C MET A 1 -1.68 -41.74 1.87
N ASN A 2 -1.97 -40.84 2.81
CA ASN A 2 -1.05 -40.07 3.66
C ASN A 2 -1.86 -38.92 4.28
N ARG A 3 -2.49 -39.24 5.41
CA ARG A 3 -3.04 -38.26 6.34
C ARG A 3 -1.85 -37.68 7.11
N ARG A 4 -1.69 -36.36 7.10
CA ARG A 4 -0.87 -35.67 8.10
C ARG A 4 -1.82 -34.89 9.00
N HIS A 5 -1.84 -35.32 10.26
CA HIS A 5 -2.37 -34.57 11.39
C HIS A 5 -1.43 -33.42 11.72
N PHE A 6 -1.98 -32.25 12.01
CA PHE A 6 -1.34 -31.31 12.92
C PHE A 6 -2.36 -30.78 13.94
N LEU A 7 -1.92 -30.80 15.19
CA LEU A 7 -2.63 -30.42 16.40
C LEU A 7 -2.54 -28.90 16.64
N ALA A 8 -3.69 -28.37 17.06
CA ALA A 8 -3.94 -27.33 18.06
C ALA A 8 -2.85 -26.29 18.43
N ALA A 9 -3.23 -25.02 18.32
CA ALA A 9 -2.98 -24.03 19.37
C ALA A 9 -4.31 -23.37 19.77
N THR A 10 -4.76 -23.70 20.98
CA THR A 10 -5.95 -23.14 21.62
C THR A 10 -5.57 -21.80 22.26
N GLY A 11 -6.10 -20.69 21.74
CA GLY A 11 -5.98 -19.36 22.31
C GLY A 11 -7.28 -18.96 23.01
N ILE A 12 -7.20 -18.79 24.32
CA ILE A 12 -8.28 -18.40 25.25
C ILE A 12 -8.52 -16.89 25.17
N GLY A 13 -9.77 -16.47 25.06
CA GLY A 13 -10.23 -15.09 25.27
C GLY A 13 -11.68 -14.98 24.85
N GLY A 14 -12.68 -15.04 25.72
CA GLY A 14 -12.89 -14.15 26.85
C GLY A 14 -14.21 -13.42 26.57
N THR A 15 -15.34 -14.02 26.95
CA THR A 15 -16.66 -13.43 26.75
C THR A 15 -16.88 -12.32 27.78
N LEU A 16 -16.98 -11.07 27.33
CA LEU A 16 -17.45 -9.94 28.13
C LEU A 16 -18.95 -10.12 28.42
N SER A 17 -19.27 -10.51 29.64
CA SER A 17 -20.64 -10.51 30.17
C SER A 17 -20.92 -9.17 30.85
N ILE A 18 -21.79 -8.36 30.25
CA ILE A 18 -22.26 -7.10 30.82
C ILE A 18 -23.47 -7.42 31.71
N SER A 19 -23.29 -7.34 33.03
CA SER A 19 -24.40 -7.41 33.99
C SER A 19 -24.91 -6.00 34.30
N PRO A 20 -26.20 -5.68 34.08
CA PRO A 20 -26.75 -4.38 34.45
C PRO A 20 -27.47 -4.49 35.80
N THR A 21 -26.78 -4.26 36.91
CA THR A 21 -27.44 -3.98 38.21
C THR A 21 -26.46 -3.31 39.18
N GLY A 22 -26.44 -1.97 39.18
CA GLY A 22 -25.65 -1.17 40.13
C GLY A 22 -26.44 0.03 40.64
N ARG A 23 -26.95 -0.12 41.86
CA ARG A 23 -27.75 0.82 42.65
C ARG A 23 -26.96 2.12 42.96
N LEU A 24 -27.55 3.28 42.66
CA LEU A 24 -27.00 4.60 43.02
C LEU A 24 -26.97 4.79 44.54
N GLY A 25 -25.77 4.68 45.13
CA GLY A 25 -25.50 5.06 46.52
C GLY A 25 -24.92 6.47 46.57
N ASN A 26 -25.55 7.36 47.35
CA ASN A 26 -25.03 8.68 47.70
C ASN A 26 -23.67 8.56 48.40
N VAL A 27 -22.63 9.20 47.84
CA VAL A 27 -21.33 9.37 48.48
C VAL A 27 -21.23 10.82 49.01
N PRO A 28 -20.85 11.04 50.29
CA PRO A 28 -20.69 12.38 50.83
C PRO A 28 -19.49 13.10 50.19
N SER A 29 -19.75 14.31 49.70
CA SER A 29 -18.78 15.20 49.06
C SER A 29 -17.94 15.93 50.10
N SER A 30 -16.67 15.54 50.23
CA SER A 30 -15.61 16.32 50.89
C SER A 30 -14.26 15.80 50.38
N ALA A 31 -13.99 16.00 49.09
CA ALA A 31 -12.66 15.76 48.53
C ALA A 31 -11.83 17.03 48.72
N THR A 32 -10.83 16.95 49.61
CA THR A 32 -9.73 17.90 49.66
C THR A 32 -8.99 17.80 48.33
N PHE A 33 -9.03 18.86 47.51
CA PHE A 33 -8.26 18.90 46.27
C PHE A 33 -6.78 18.94 46.62
N ASP A 34 -6.05 17.86 46.34
CA ASP A 34 -4.59 17.89 46.36
C ASP A 34 -4.11 18.97 45.39
N PRO A 35 -3.15 19.83 45.80
CA PRO A 35 -2.60 20.84 44.92
C PRO A 35 -2.02 20.15 43.68
N HIS A 36 -2.43 20.62 42.50
CA HIS A 36 -1.93 20.11 41.24
C HIS A 36 -0.40 20.15 41.26
N PRO A 37 0.28 19.03 40.92
CA PRO A 37 1.73 19.05 40.79
C PRO A 37 2.12 20.15 39.80
N PRO A 38 3.20 20.90 40.08
CA PRO A 38 3.64 21.97 39.19
C PRO A 38 3.89 21.40 37.80
N ALA A 39 3.47 22.14 36.77
CA ALA A 39 3.71 21.73 35.39
C ALA A 39 5.21 21.45 35.19
N PRO A 40 5.57 20.33 34.52
CA PRO A 40 6.96 20.04 34.22
C PRO A 40 7.60 21.24 33.51
N THR A 41 8.75 21.67 34.02
CA THR A 41 9.43 22.91 33.63
C THR A 41 10.52 22.70 32.59
N ASP A 42 10.73 21.45 32.16
CA ASP A 42 11.69 21.18 31.11
C ASP A 42 11.17 21.78 29.81
N PRO A 43 11.96 22.65 29.14
CA PRO A 43 11.59 23.14 27.82
C PRO A 43 11.40 21.90 26.92
N PRO A 44 10.36 21.90 26.07
CA PRO A 44 10.16 20.79 25.14
C PRO A 44 11.47 20.61 24.36
N THR A 45 12.04 19.41 24.42
CA THR A 45 13.13 19.00 23.52
C THR A 45 12.67 19.36 22.13
N LEU A 46 13.42 20.22 21.43
CA LEU A 46 13.13 20.58 20.06
C LEU A 46 12.97 19.27 19.29
N THR A 47 11.79 19.06 18.73
CA THR A 47 11.55 17.90 17.90
C THR A 47 12.53 17.96 16.72
N PRO A 48 13.18 16.84 16.35
CA PRO A 48 13.99 16.79 15.14
C PRO A 48 13.19 17.40 13.97
N GLY A 49 13.86 18.15 13.11
CA GLY A 49 13.21 18.66 11.89
C GLY A 49 12.80 17.52 10.95
N PRO A 50 12.36 17.85 9.72
CA PRO A 50 12.00 16.84 8.72
C PRO A 50 13.07 15.76 8.59
N GLU A 51 12.65 14.50 8.55
CA GLU A 51 13.53 13.36 8.34
C GLU A 51 13.84 13.21 6.85
N GLU A 52 15.11 13.04 6.52
CA GLU A 52 15.53 12.73 5.16
C GLU A 52 15.32 11.23 4.90
N PRO A 53 14.63 10.83 3.82
CA PRO A 53 14.55 9.42 3.44
C PRO A 53 15.95 8.84 3.17
N PRO A 54 16.18 7.54 3.44
CA PRO A 54 17.47 6.92 3.19
C PRO A 54 17.82 6.97 1.70
N GLU A 55 19.10 7.02 1.38
CA GLU A 55 19.56 6.86 0.00
C GLU A 55 19.31 5.42 -0.47
N ARG A 56 19.04 5.26 -1.77
CA ARG A 56 18.89 3.95 -2.41
C ARG A 56 20.13 3.08 -2.13
N PRO A 57 19.96 1.81 -1.76
CA PRO A 57 21.09 0.94 -1.49
C PRO A 57 21.95 0.74 -2.74
N ALA A 58 23.27 0.78 -2.55
CA ALA A 58 24.22 0.52 -3.62
C ALA A 58 24.13 -0.93 -4.12
N GLU A 59 23.94 -1.88 -3.19
CA GLU A 59 23.72 -3.29 -3.47
C GLU A 59 22.25 -3.65 -3.29
N VAL A 60 21.63 -4.20 -4.33
CA VAL A 60 20.21 -4.57 -4.32
C VAL A 60 20.07 -6.01 -3.83
N THR A 61 20.06 -6.17 -2.50
CA THR A 61 19.78 -7.45 -1.82
C THR A 61 18.44 -7.34 -1.09
N ALA A 62 17.78 -8.48 -0.80
CA ALA A 62 16.55 -8.48 -0.02
C ALA A 62 16.66 -7.71 1.30
N GLU A 63 17.74 -7.93 2.05
CA GLU A 63 17.99 -7.27 3.33
C GLU A 63 18.13 -5.74 3.16
N HIS A 64 18.94 -5.29 2.20
CA HIS A 64 19.14 -3.87 1.96
C HIS A 64 17.87 -3.18 1.44
N VAL A 65 17.09 -3.88 0.61
CA VAL A 65 15.84 -3.34 0.06
C VAL A 65 14.77 -3.23 1.15
N SER A 66 14.58 -4.25 1.98
CA SER A 66 13.67 -4.17 3.13
C SER A 66 14.02 -3.01 4.08
N ALA A 67 15.31 -2.85 4.41
CA ALA A 67 15.77 -1.75 5.25
C ALA A 67 15.53 -0.38 4.58
N TYR A 68 15.83 -0.26 3.30
CA TYR A 68 15.61 0.96 2.52
C TYR A 68 14.13 1.36 2.47
N VAL A 69 13.23 0.45 2.06
CA VAL A 69 11.81 0.79 1.89
C VAL A 69 11.14 1.07 3.24
N SER A 70 11.50 0.35 4.30
CA SER A 70 11.00 0.64 5.66
C SER A 70 11.48 2.00 6.15
N GLY A 71 12.78 2.30 6.00
CA GLY A 71 13.32 3.61 6.38
C GLY A 71 12.70 4.76 5.57
N TYR A 72 12.41 4.53 4.29
CA TYR A 72 11.77 5.51 3.42
C TYR A 72 10.32 5.80 3.85
N GLU A 73 9.49 4.77 4.05
CA GLU A 73 8.11 4.96 4.52
C GLU A 73 8.06 5.55 5.93
N HIS A 74 9.03 5.22 6.79
CA HIS A 74 9.16 5.85 8.11
C HIS A 74 9.35 7.37 7.99
N ALA A 75 10.36 7.81 7.22
CA ALA A 75 10.64 9.23 7.02
C ALA A 75 9.45 9.96 6.37
N LEU A 76 8.80 9.35 5.36
CA LEU A 76 7.59 9.90 4.76
C LEU A 76 6.45 10.06 5.77
N THR A 77 6.19 9.03 6.56
CA THR A 77 5.12 9.04 7.58
C THR A 77 5.41 10.07 8.66
N TYR A 78 6.66 10.14 9.12
CA TYR A 78 7.13 11.14 10.07
C TYR A 78 6.87 12.54 9.54
N ASN A 79 7.33 12.85 8.33
CA ASN A 79 7.18 14.16 7.71
C ASN A 79 5.72 14.53 7.44
N THR A 80 4.86 13.54 7.19
CA THR A 80 3.42 13.74 7.01
C THR A 80 2.72 14.10 8.32
N LEU A 81 3.16 13.49 9.42
CA LEU A 81 2.63 13.72 10.77
C LEU A 81 3.29 14.92 11.47
N GLU A 82 4.45 15.36 10.99
CA GLU A 82 5.15 16.54 11.51
C GLU A 82 4.23 17.76 11.46
N CYS A 83 4.23 18.53 12.55
CA CYS A 83 3.35 19.66 12.72
C CYS A 83 3.98 20.72 13.61
N ARG A 84 3.41 21.93 13.55
CA ARG A 84 3.85 23.01 14.43
C ARG A 84 3.48 22.71 15.88
N ASN A 85 4.42 22.92 16.79
CA ASN A 85 4.27 22.63 18.24
C ASN A 85 4.02 21.14 18.49
N LEU A 86 4.79 20.28 17.83
CA LEU A 86 4.77 18.85 18.02
C LEU A 86 5.17 18.50 19.46
N GLN A 87 4.29 17.83 20.20
CA GLN A 87 4.54 17.36 21.56
C GLN A 87 5.02 15.92 21.58
N GLU A 88 4.45 15.10 20.69
CA GLU A 88 4.67 13.66 20.63
C GLU A 88 4.47 13.23 19.18
N ILE A 89 5.39 12.39 18.69
CA ILE A 89 5.28 11.68 17.43
C ILE A 89 5.79 10.26 17.66
N ASP A 90 5.05 9.28 17.18
CA ASP A 90 5.45 7.89 17.18
C ASP A 90 5.16 7.31 15.81
N VAL A 91 6.17 6.71 15.19
CA VAL A 91 6.08 6.13 13.85
C VAL A 91 6.72 4.75 13.90
N ALA A 92 5.98 3.75 13.45
CA ALA A 92 6.46 2.41 13.23
C ALA A 92 6.41 2.10 11.74
N SER A 93 7.46 1.49 11.22
CA SER A 93 7.47 0.95 9.86
C SER A 93 8.08 -0.44 9.85
N ASP A 94 7.59 -1.27 8.94
CA ASP A 94 8.12 -2.59 8.64
C ASP A 94 8.04 -2.85 7.14
N ALA A 95 8.85 -3.78 6.64
CA ALA A 95 8.88 -4.16 5.24
C ALA A 95 9.06 -5.66 5.04
N VAL A 96 8.22 -6.23 4.18
CA VAL A 96 8.24 -7.64 3.81
C VAL A 96 8.70 -7.78 2.37
N LEU A 97 9.69 -8.64 2.15
CA LEU A 97 10.11 -9.04 0.81
C LEU A 97 8.98 -9.82 0.13
N GLU A 98 8.63 -9.44 -1.10
CA GLU A 98 7.77 -10.29 -1.93
C GLU A 98 8.60 -11.21 -2.82
N ALA A 99 9.45 -10.62 -3.67
CA ALA A 99 10.05 -11.33 -4.79
C ALA A 99 11.40 -10.74 -5.18
N GLU A 100 12.31 -11.62 -5.57
CA GLU A 100 13.57 -11.26 -6.23
C GLU A 100 13.50 -11.67 -7.70
N THR A 101 13.81 -10.74 -8.59
CA THR A 101 13.84 -10.97 -10.04
C THR A 101 15.19 -10.56 -10.61
N ASN A 102 15.43 -10.87 -11.88
CA ASN A 102 16.66 -10.44 -12.57
C ASN A 102 16.77 -8.91 -12.72
N HIS A 103 15.69 -8.16 -12.47
CA HIS A 103 15.65 -6.72 -12.64
C HIS A 103 15.69 -5.95 -11.31
N GLY A 104 15.43 -6.62 -10.19
CA GLY A 104 15.43 -6.01 -8.88
C GLY A 104 14.64 -6.81 -7.84
N VAL A 105 14.32 -6.15 -6.75
CA VAL A 105 13.64 -6.71 -5.60
C VAL A 105 12.33 -5.96 -5.37
N TYR A 106 11.27 -6.72 -5.13
CA TYR A 106 9.96 -6.21 -4.78
C TYR A 106 9.71 -6.42 -3.29
N ALA A 107 9.20 -5.40 -2.63
CA ALA A 107 8.86 -5.43 -1.21
C ALA A 107 7.53 -4.70 -0.97
N PHE A 108 6.85 -5.06 0.10
CA PHE A 108 5.74 -4.30 0.65
C PHE A 108 6.19 -3.63 1.93
N ALA A 109 5.94 -2.33 2.05
CA ALA A 109 6.21 -1.57 3.26
C ALA A 109 4.88 -1.15 3.91
N VAL A 110 4.82 -1.24 5.23
CA VAL A 110 3.73 -0.70 6.04
C VAL A 110 4.33 0.32 6.98
N ALA A 111 3.72 1.49 7.07
CA ALA A 111 4.04 2.47 8.08
C ALA A 111 2.77 2.96 8.75
N THR A 112 2.81 3.06 10.07
CA THR A 112 1.73 3.60 10.89
C THR A 112 2.34 4.64 11.81
N GLY A 113 1.61 5.69 12.11
CA GLY A 113 2.08 6.68 13.05
C GLY A 113 0.98 7.49 13.67
N TYR A 114 1.36 8.21 14.71
CA TYR A 114 0.51 9.11 15.44
C TYR A 114 1.31 10.38 15.78
N SER A 115 0.65 11.53 15.74
CA SER A 115 1.20 12.77 16.26
C SER A 115 0.21 13.51 17.14
N ARG A 116 0.76 14.24 18.11
CA ARG A 116 0.06 15.15 19.00
C ARG A 116 0.64 16.55 18.87
N CYS A 117 -0.18 17.49 18.43
CA CYS A 117 0.20 18.85 18.05
C CYS A 117 -0.50 19.90 18.91
N GLY A 118 0.12 21.07 19.04
CA GLY A 118 -0.50 22.25 19.68
C GLY A 118 -0.13 22.41 21.14
N ALA A 119 -0.56 23.50 21.78
CA ALA A 119 -0.36 23.76 23.20
C ALA A 119 -1.72 24.07 23.84
N GLY A 120 -2.07 23.39 24.93
CA GLY A 120 -3.34 23.61 25.64
C GLY A 120 -4.06 22.33 26.05
N SER A 121 -5.31 22.48 26.50
CA SER A 121 -6.15 21.38 27.00
C SER A 121 -6.74 20.50 25.90
N GLU A 122 -6.72 20.94 24.65
CA GLU A 122 -7.24 20.22 23.49
C GLU A 122 -6.17 20.18 22.39
N PRO A 123 -5.18 19.29 22.51
CA PRO A 123 -4.20 19.07 21.46
C PRO A 123 -4.87 18.49 20.21
N GLU A 124 -4.32 18.81 19.03
CA GLU A 124 -4.70 18.17 17.78
C GLU A 124 -4.02 16.80 17.69
N HIS A 125 -4.78 15.78 17.31
CA HIS A 125 -4.31 14.41 17.14
C HIS A 125 -4.41 14.04 15.67
N ARG A 126 -3.36 13.40 15.14
CA ARG A 126 -3.38 12.85 13.77
C ARG A 126 -2.89 11.42 13.81
N ASP A 127 -3.66 10.53 13.20
CA ASP A 127 -3.30 9.13 12.98
C ASP A 127 -3.00 8.92 11.49
N TYR A 128 -2.02 8.09 11.18
CA TYR A 128 -1.67 7.66 9.83
C TYR A 128 -1.55 6.14 9.78
N GLY A 129 -2.17 5.53 8.79
CA GLY A 129 -2.20 4.08 8.62
C GLY A 129 -2.69 3.69 7.23
N PRO A 130 -1.90 3.95 6.16
CA PRO A 130 -2.22 3.53 4.81
C PRO A 130 -2.23 2.00 4.69
N PRO A 131 -2.87 1.46 3.64
CA PRO A 131 -2.63 0.08 3.25
C PRO A 131 -1.14 -0.16 2.92
N PRO A 132 -0.67 -1.42 2.92
CA PRO A 132 0.70 -1.75 2.50
C PRO A 132 1.02 -1.15 1.12
N ILE A 133 2.17 -0.50 1.02
CA ILE A 133 2.68 0.14 -0.20
C ILE A 133 3.67 -0.80 -0.87
N GLU A 134 3.49 -1.04 -2.16
CA GLU A 134 4.44 -1.83 -2.93
C GLU A 134 5.64 -0.98 -3.33
N TRP A 135 6.81 -1.61 -3.34
CA TRP A 135 8.05 -1.04 -3.81
C TRP A 135 8.72 -1.97 -4.79
N ALA A 136 9.40 -1.36 -5.75
CA ALA A 136 10.27 -2.03 -6.70
C ALA A 136 11.62 -1.32 -6.71
N VAL A 137 12.67 -2.03 -6.33
CA VAL A 137 14.03 -1.48 -6.16
C VAL A 137 15.01 -2.30 -6.99
N GLY A 138 15.74 -1.64 -7.88
CA GLY A 138 16.70 -2.29 -8.76
C GLY A 138 17.97 -1.47 -8.97
N GLU A 139 18.79 -1.91 -9.92
CA GLU A 139 20.01 -1.18 -10.27
C GLU A 139 19.64 0.16 -10.93
N GLY A 140 19.87 1.26 -10.20
CA GLY A 140 19.61 2.61 -10.70
C GLY A 140 18.20 3.16 -10.48
N TYR A 141 17.27 2.37 -9.91
CA TYR A 141 15.90 2.82 -9.65
C TYR A 141 15.35 2.36 -8.30
N ALA A 142 14.41 3.13 -7.76
CA ALA A 142 13.53 2.76 -6.65
C ALA A 142 12.19 3.45 -6.89
N VAL A 143 11.13 2.65 -7.04
CA VAL A 143 9.78 3.14 -7.37
C VAL A 143 8.81 2.71 -6.29
N ARG A 144 8.04 3.66 -5.78
CA ARG A 144 6.96 3.48 -4.82
C ARG A 144 5.65 3.33 -5.58
N ILE A 145 5.01 2.18 -5.46
CA ILE A 145 3.81 1.76 -6.20
C ILE A 145 2.62 1.77 -5.22
N GLY A 146 1.78 2.82 -5.26
CA GLY A 146 0.51 2.80 -4.51
C GLY A 146 -0.11 4.13 -4.09
N ASP A 147 0.69 5.18 -3.85
CA ASP A 147 0.17 6.44 -3.26
C ASP A 147 0.07 7.58 -4.30
N ASP A 148 1.04 7.64 -5.23
CA ASP A 148 1.07 8.60 -6.35
C ASP A 148 0.70 7.95 -7.68
N ALA A 149 0.20 6.70 -7.65
CA ALA A 149 -0.33 6.12 -8.88
C ALA A 149 -1.54 6.95 -9.30
N THR A 150 -1.37 7.78 -10.33
CA THR A 150 -2.46 8.56 -10.91
C THR A 150 -3.61 7.59 -11.12
N GLU A 151 -4.72 7.78 -10.40
CA GLU A 151 -5.87 6.92 -10.55
C GLU A 151 -6.45 7.18 -11.94
N HIS A 152 -6.03 6.36 -12.90
CA HIS A 152 -6.59 6.40 -14.23
C HIS A 152 -7.89 5.61 -14.22
N ARG A 153 -8.98 6.34 -14.02
CA ARG A 153 -10.33 5.78 -14.17
C ARG A 153 -10.65 5.75 -15.65
N VAL A 154 -10.73 4.54 -16.21
CA VAL A 154 -11.20 4.32 -17.58
C VAL A 154 -12.56 5.02 -17.74
N ALA A 155 -12.63 5.96 -18.67
CA ALA A 155 -13.77 6.87 -18.83
C ALA A 155 -15.02 6.10 -19.31
N ASP A 156 -16.01 5.92 -18.43
CA ASP A 156 -17.44 5.56 -18.63
C ASP A 156 -17.80 4.37 -19.57
N ARG A 157 -16.83 3.76 -20.25
CA ARG A 157 -16.98 2.49 -20.96
C ARG A 157 -16.71 1.38 -19.97
N THR A 158 -17.59 1.28 -18.99
CA THR A 158 -17.64 0.12 -18.09
C THR A 158 -17.56 -1.13 -18.94
N PHE A 159 -16.53 -1.94 -18.71
CA PHE A 159 -16.36 -3.27 -19.26
C PHE A 159 -17.57 -4.11 -18.83
N GLY A 160 -18.63 -4.12 -19.65
CA GLY A 160 -19.89 -4.78 -19.36
C GLY A 160 -20.65 -4.17 -18.17
N ALA A 161 -21.24 -2.99 -18.35
CA ALA A 161 -22.32 -2.52 -17.47
C ALA A 161 -23.55 -3.43 -17.63
N ASP A 162 -23.57 -4.54 -16.92
CA ASP A 162 -24.79 -5.10 -16.34
C ASP A 162 -24.41 -5.86 -15.05
N HIS A 163 -24.52 -5.15 -13.93
CA HIS A 163 -24.71 -5.70 -12.58
C HIS A 163 -23.57 -6.54 -11.94
N GLY A 164 -22.31 -6.14 -12.09
CA GLY A 164 -21.23 -6.58 -11.20
C GLY A 164 -21.32 -5.92 -9.82
N ASP A 165 -21.17 -6.70 -8.76
CA ASP A 165 -21.27 -6.42 -7.33
C ASP A 165 -20.23 -5.42 -6.74
N GLY A 166 -19.74 -4.49 -7.55
CA GLY A 166 -18.87 -3.39 -7.12
C GLY A 166 -17.42 -3.78 -6.82
N ARG A 167 -17.01 -5.01 -7.11
CA ARG A 167 -15.60 -5.43 -6.99
C ARG A 167 -14.86 -5.13 -8.29
N ALA A 168 -14.24 -3.95 -8.32
CA ALA A 168 -13.39 -3.50 -9.40
C ALA A 168 -12.16 -4.41 -9.55
N SER A 169 -12.01 -5.11 -10.67
CA SER A 169 -10.74 -5.72 -11.08
C SER A 169 -9.88 -4.65 -11.75
N GLY A 170 -8.56 -4.71 -11.60
CA GLY A 170 -7.64 -3.72 -12.18
C GLY A 170 -6.25 -4.27 -12.42
N PHE A 171 -5.45 -3.50 -13.15
CA PHE A 171 -4.02 -3.73 -13.31
C PHE A 171 -3.22 -2.47 -12.98
N ALA A 172 -2.05 -2.64 -12.38
CA ALA A 172 -1.05 -1.57 -12.33
C ALA A 172 -0.14 -1.67 -13.55
N VAL A 173 0.31 -0.53 -14.10
CA VAL A 173 1.38 -0.42 -15.09
C VAL A 173 2.49 0.42 -14.46
N THR A 174 3.71 -0.09 -14.40
CA THR A 174 4.84 0.61 -13.78
C THR A 174 5.89 0.89 -14.83
N ASN A 175 6.36 2.15 -14.91
CA ASN A 175 7.49 2.57 -15.74
C ASN A 175 8.75 2.66 -14.88
N PHE A 176 9.72 1.79 -15.15
CA PHE A 176 11.02 1.82 -14.49
C PHE A 176 12.07 2.67 -15.20
N ASP A 177 11.73 3.21 -16.38
CA ASP A 177 12.61 4.05 -17.19
C ASP A 177 12.75 5.46 -16.59
N HIS A 178 13.87 6.10 -16.94
CA HIS A 178 14.13 7.53 -16.74
C HIS A 178 13.44 8.40 -17.81
N LEU A 179 12.86 7.80 -18.85
CA LEU A 179 12.04 8.46 -19.86
C LEU A 179 10.54 8.24 -19.57
N ALA A 180 9.72 9.16 -20.06
CA ALA A 180 8.27 8.98 -20.07
C ALA A 180 7.87 8.08 -21.25
N HIS A 181 6.80 7.31 -21.08
CA HIS A 181 6.29 6.42 -22.12
C HIS A 181 4.77 6.50 -22.21
N ASP A 182 4.25 6.48 -23.44
CA ASP A 182 2.85 6.18 -23.67
C ASP A 182 2.74 4.66 -23.84
N VAL A 183 1.90 4.03 -23.02
CA VAL A 183 1.73 2.57 -23.02
C VAL A 183 0.32 2.21 -23.40
N THR A 184 0.19 1.49 -24.50
CA THR A 184 -1.10 0.96 -24.97
C THR A 184 -1.29 -0.44 -24.41
N VAL A 185 -2.34 -0.62 -23.62
CA VAL A 185 -2.76 -1.91 -23.06
C VAL A 185 -3.99 -2.40 -23.81
N THR A 186 -3.85 -3.54 -24.47
CA THR A 186 -4.93 -4.20 -25.20
C THR A 186 -5.37 -5.44 -24.45
N MET A 187 -6.66 -5.56 -24.16
CA MET A 187 -7.23 -6.71 -23.45
C MET A 187 -8.32 -7.39 -24.28
N THR A 188 -8.24 -8.70 -24.36
CA THR A 188 -9.17 -9.59 -25.08
C THR A 188 -9.77 -10.60 -24.11
N HIS A 189 -11.05 -10.93 -24.26
CA HIS A 189 -11.72 -11.96 -23.46
C HIS A 189 -12.25 -13.05 -24.39
N GLU A 190 -11.83 -14.31 -24.21
CA GLU A 190 -12.33 -15.47 -25.00
C GLU A 190 -12.31 -15.29 -26.54
N GLY A 191 -11.46 -14.41 -27.07
CA GLY A 191 -11.37 -14.11 -28.52
C GLY A 191 -12.37 -13.05 -29.02
N ASP A 192 -13.10 -12.39 -28.13
CA ASP A 192 -13.96 -11.24 -28.44
C ASP A 192 -13.16 -9.95 -28.65
N THR A 193 -13.88 -8.88 -29.02
CA THR A 193 -13.36 -7.54 -29.31
C THR A 193 -12.35 -7.09 -28.27
N ALA A 194 -11.15 -6.76 -28.74
CA ALA A 194 -10.11 -6.18 -27.92
C ALA A 194 -10.53 -4.78 -27.45
N ASN A 195 -10.39 -4.53 -26.16
CA ASN A 195 -10.45 -3.18 -25.61
C ASN A 195 -9.02 -2.65 -25.50
N GLU A 196 -8.84 -1.37 -25.81
CA GLU A 196 -7.55 -0.73 -25.83
C GLU A 196 -7.59 0.51 -24.94
N GLU A 197 -6.59 0.67 -24.09
CA GLU A 197 -6.41 1.82 -23.22
C GLU A 197 -4.96 2.30 -23.33
N THR A 198 -4.77 3.59 -23.59
CA THR A 198 -3.44 4.23 -23.56
C THR A 198 -3.25 4.91 -22.21
N VAL A 199 -2.09 4.69 -21.61
CA VAL A 199 -1.69 5.22 -20.31
C VAL A 199 -0.38 5.96 -20.45
N ASP A 200 -0.37 7.22 -20.06
CA ASP A 200 0.84 8.03 -20.00
C ASP A 200 1.59 7.72 -18.70
N LEU A 201 2.84 7.27 -18.80
CA LEU A 201 3.69 6.93 -17.66
C LEU A 201 4.86 7.90 -17.57
N GLU A 202 4.88 8.73 -16.52
CA GLU A 202 6.04 9.54 -16.19
C GLU A 202 7.26 8.67 -15.86
N PRO A 203 8.50 9.22 -15.95
CA PRO A 203 9.69 8.50 -15.51
C PRO A 203 9.55 7.96 -14.09
N ARG A 204 9.92 6.69 -13.88
CA ARG A 204 9.94 6.05 -12.54
C ARG A 204 8.59 6.12 -11.80
N SER A 205 7.49 6.04 -12.54
CA SER A 205 6.14 6.14 -12.02
C SER A 205 5.37 4.82 -12.14
N ALA A 206 4.20 4.76 -11.51
CA ALA A 206 3.23 3.70 -11.75
C ALA A 206 1.84 4.31 -11.93
N VAL A 207 0.98 3.66 -12.71
CA VAL A 207 -0.43 4.01 -12.86
C VAL A 207 -1.26 2.77 -12.55
N HIS A 208 -2.29 2.93 -11.72
CA HIS A 208 -3.23 1.87 -11.42
C HIS A 208 -4.50 2.08 -12.26
N VAL A 209 -4.70 1.20 -13.24
CA VAL A 209 -5.92 1.15 -14.04
C VAL A 209 -6.92 0.25 -13.34
N ARG A 210 -8.00 0.84 -12.82
CA ARG A 210 -9.07 0.12 -12.12
C ARG A 210 -10.30 -0.08 -13.01
N ASN A 211 -11.16 -1.01 -12.62
CA ASN A 211 -12.41 -1.36 -13.29
C ASN A 211 -12.23 -1.91 -14.72
N VAL A 212 -11.12 -2.62 -14.95
CA VAL A 212 -10.72 -3.13 -16.26
C VAL A 212 -11.58 -4.28 -16.73
N SER A 213 -12.20 -5.07 -15.85
CA SER A 213 -13.18 -6.07 -16.28
C SER A 213 -14.12 -6.44 -15.14
N ALA A 214 -15.43 -6.33 -15.38
CA ALA A 214 -16.45 -7.03 -14.60
C ALA A 214 -16.66 -8.48 -15.10
N VAL A 215 -16.16 -8.80 -16.31
CA VAL A 215 -16.32 -10.09 -16.97
C VAL A 215 -15.29 -11.08 -16.42
N ARG A 216 -15.81 -12.17 -15.86
CA ARG A 216 -15.05 -13.28 -15.26
C ARG A 216 -14.53 -14.21 -16.36
N GLY A 217 -13.37 -14.83 -16.13
CA GLY A 217 -12.76 -15.76 -17.08
C GLY A 217 -11.33 -15.41 -17.43
N ASP A 218 -10.83 -16.01 -18.51
CA ASP A 218 -9.48 -15.80 -19.02
C ASP A 218 -9.46 -14.62 -19.99
N HIS A 219 -8.57 -13.68 -19.71
CA HIS A 219 -8.27 -12.52 -20.54
C HIS A 219 -6.89 -12.68 -21.15
N GLY A 220 -6.74 -12.38 -22.44
CA GLY A 220 -5.45 -12.12 -23.06
C GLY A 220 -5.12 -10.64 -22.91
N ILE A 221 -3.95 -10.33 -22.36
CA ILE A 221 -3.45 -8.96 -22.23
C ILE A 221 -2.22 -8.83 -23.12
N SER A 222 -2.17 -7.81 -23.96
CA SER A 222 -0.96 -7.37 -24.62
C SER A 222 -0.68 -5.92 -24.30
N ILE A 223 0.60 -5.57 -24.30
CA ILE A 223 1.07 -4.21 -24.08
C ILE A 223 2.02 -3.84 -25.19
N GLU A 224 1.92 -2.60 -25.63
CA GLU A 224 2.82 -1.97 -26.58
C GLU A 224 3.26 -0.61 -26.02
N THR A 225 4.58 -0.36 -26.01
CA THR A 225 5.12 0.98 -25.74
C THR A 225 5.10 1.83 -27.01
N ASP A 226 5.18 3.15 -26.87
CA ASP A 226 5.36 4.11 -27.96
C ASP A 226 6.57 3.84 -28.88
N GLU A 227 7.57 3.13 -28.36
CA GLU A 227 8.74 2.65 -29.11
C GLU A 227 8.50 1.33 -29.87
N GLY A 228 7.29 0.77 -29.78
CA GLY A 228 6.88 -0.47 -30.46
C GLY A 228 7.30 -1.75 -29.74
N ALA A 229 7.74 -1.66 -28.50
CA ALA A 229 8.13 -2.82 -27.71
C ALA A 229 6.87 -3.50 -27.15
N THR A 230 6.76 -4.83 -27.30
CA THR A 230 5.52 -5.54 -26.99
C THR A 230 5.72 -6.73 -26.07
N THR A 231 4.70 -7.00 -25.24
CA THR A 231 4.55 -8.28 -24.53
C THR A 231 3.11 -8.74 -24.55
N ALA A 232 2.88 -10.02 -24.30
CA ALA A 232 1.55 -10.57 -24.13
C ALA A 232 1.53 -11.66 -23.06
N GLY A 233 0.40 -11.80 -22.40
CA GLY A 233 0.17 -12.73 -21.32
C GLY A 233 -1.31 -13.01 -21.12
N THR A 234 -1.62 -13.84 -20.12
CA THR A 234 -2.99 -14.17 -19.77
C THR A 234 -3.30 -13.80 -18.34
N TRP A 235 -4.53 -13.38 -18.09
CA TRP A 235 -5.03 -12.97 -16.79
C TRP A 235 -6.39 -13.62 -16.53
N THR A 236 -6.49 -14.48 -15.52
CA THR A 236 -7.75 -15.10 -15.13
C THR A 236 -8.38 -14.33 -13.97
N VAL A 237 -9.60 -13.83 -14.17
CA VAL A 237 -10.41 -13.20 -13.11
C VAL A 237 -11.26 -14.29 -12.45
N ASP A 238 -10.92 -14.65 -11.20
CA ASP A 238 -11.61 -15.69 -10.43
C ASP A 238 -12.99 -15.19 -9.95
N PRO A 239 -14.08 -15.98 -10.12
CA PRO A 239 -15.42 -15.62 -9.66
C PRO A 239 -15.58 -15.39 -8.15
N ASN A 240 -14.66 -15.92 -7.32
CA ASN A 240 -14.76 -15.90 -5.86
C ASN A 240 -13.76 -14.93 -5.20
N ARG A 241 -12.82 -14.35 -5.95
CA ARG A 241 -11.78 -13.46 -5.42
C ARG A 241 -11.75 -12.16 -6.22
N SER A 242 -11.56 -11.03 -5.56
CA SER A 242 -11.18 -9.81 -6.28
C SER A 242 -9.83 -10.07 -6.94
N ALA A 243 -9.76 -9.99 -8.27
CA ALA A 243 -8.51 -10.18 -9.00
C ALA A 243 -7.85 -8.82 -9.25
N SER A 244 -6.63 -8.64 -8.73
CA SER A 244 -5.72 -7.56 -9.14
C SER A 244 -4.54 -8.18 -9.87
N GLY A 245 -4.30 -7.75 -11.12
CA GLY A 245 -3.06 -8.04 -11.82
C GLY A 245 -2.03 -6.94 -11.57
N VAL A 246 -0.74 -7.24 -11.66
CA VAL A 246 0.30 -6.21 -11.73
C VAL A 246 1.04 -6.41 -13.05
N ILE A 247 1.07 -5.38 -13.87
CA ILE A 247 1.80 -5.39 -15.13
C ILE A 247 2.99 -4.44 -15.04
N ARG A 248 4.14 -4.89 -15.53
CA ARG A 248 5.43 -4.21 -15.31
C ARG A 248 6.07 -3.89 -16.65
N VAL A 249 6.37 -2.61 -16.87
CA VAL A 249 7.08 -2.11 -18.06
C VAL A 249 8.49 -1.73 -17.63
N LEU A 250 9.49 -2.52 -18.05
CA LEU A 250 10.88 -2.30 -17.67
C LEU A 250 11.58 -1.41 -18.71
N ALA A 251 12.56 -0.63 -18.22
CA ALA A 251 13.36 0.38 -18.92
C ALA A 251 14.18 -0.11 -20.14
N THR A 252 13.98 -1.34 -20.58
CA THR A 252 14.71 -1.95 -21.70
C THR A 252 13.82 -2.16 -22.93
N GLY A 253 12.60 -1.61 -22.93
CA GLY A 253 11.54 -2.02 -23.86
C GLY A 253 11.07 -3.44 -23.59
N GLU A 254 11.39 -4.00 -22.42
CA GLU A 254 10.95 -5.33 -22.03
C GLU A 254 9.71 -5.17 -21.15
N VAL A 255 8.61 -5.79 -21.55
CA VAL A 255 7.38 -5.76 -20.77
C VAL A 255 7.12 -7.15 -20.23
N SER A 256 6.81 -7.24 -18.93
CA SER A 256 6.47 -8.49 -18.27
C SER A 256 5.10 -8.39 -17.60
N ILE A 257 4.33 -9.48 -17.71
CA ILE A 257 3.06 -9.62 -17.02
C ILE A 257 3.28 -10.60 -15.87
N GLU A 258 3.10 -10.13 -14.65
CA GLU A 258 3.17 -10.96 -13.46
C GLU A 258 1.79 -11.07 -12.80
N ARG A 259 1.34 -12.31 -12.62
CA ARG A 259 0.10 -12.55 -11.88
C ARG A 259 0.42 -12.57 -10.39
N ARG A 260 -0.17 -11.63 -9.64
CA ARG A 260 -0.21 -11.70 -8.17
C ARG A 260 -1.58 -12.15 -7.70
N ASP A 261 -1.60 -12.99 -6.67
CA ASP A 261 -2.77 -13.13 -5.82
C ASP A 261 -2.55 -12.17 -4.63
N PRO A 262 -3.27 -11.04 -4.54
CA PRO A 262 -3.09 -10.09 -3.44
C PRO A 262 -3.42 -10.71 -2.07
N TYR A 263 -4.01 -11.92 -2.04
CA TYR A 263 -4.37 -12.66 -0.84
C TYR A 263 -3.65 -13.99 -0.75
N GLY A 264 -2.40 -14.10 -1.22
CA GLY A 264 -1.56 -15.28 -1.05
C GLY A 264 -1.84 -15.95 0.30
N GLU A 265 -2.33 -17.19 0.27
CA GLU A 265 -2.77 -17.89 1.48
C GLU A 265 -1.58 -18.01 2.44
N PHE A 266 -1.58 -17.19 3.49
CA PHE A 266 -0.78 -17.35 4.71
C PHE A 266 -1.47 -18.33 5.67
#